data_AF-A0A2V9HM37-F1
#
_entry.id   AF-A0A2V9HM37-F1
#
_cell.length_a   1.000
_cell.length_b   1.000
_cell.length_c   1.000
_cell.angle_alpha   90.00
_cell.angle_beta   90.00
_cell.angle_gamma   90.00
#
_symmetry.space_group_name_H-M   'P 1'
#
loop_
_entity.id
_entity.type
_entity.pdbx_description
1 polymer ?
#
loop_
_entity_poly.entity_id
_entity_poly.type
_entity_poly.pdbx_seq_one_letter_code
_entity_poly.pdbx_strand_id
1 'polypeptide(L)'
;MQLTALGYPGFAHLRAKARRNPAEVLLTALNAANLDNRVTEGLPWLALAYADMDWDWVVQNAKLHDRQNRLGFVVTLASQLASESSDRQRSGRLREYLGVLERSRLVKEDTLCHDSLTEAERKWLRSNRPAVAAHWNLLTDMKAENLLHATL
;
A
#
# COMPACT_ATOMS: atom_id res chain seq x y z
N MET A 1 15.55 -2.59 -0.21
CA MET A 1 16.20 -2.71 -1.55
C MET A 1 15.32 -3.53 -2.50
N GLN A 2 14.04 -3.17 -2.69
CA GLN A 2 13.12 -3.90 -3.59
C GLN A 2 12.44 -2.97 -4.59
N LEU A 3 12.03 -1.77 -4.16
CA LEU A 3 11.43 -0.75 -5.02
C LEU A 3 12.38 -0.18 -6.09
N THR A 4 13.68 -0.21 -5.84
CA THR A 4 14.72 0.16 -6.82
C THR A 4 14.71 -0.72 -8.06
N ALA A 5 14.52 -2.02 -7.88
CA ALA A 5 14.47 -2.97 -8.98
C ALA A 5 13.24 -2.77 -9.89
N LEU A 6 12.22 -2.08 -9.37
CA LEU A 6 10.94 -1.85 -10.04
C LEU A 6 10.81 -0.44 -10.65
N GLY A 7 11.84 0.41 -10.51
CA GLY A 7 11.87 1.73 -11.16
C GLY A 7 11.17 2.85 -10.39
N TYR A 8 10.97 2.71 -9.06
CA TYR A 8 10.38 3.79 -8.25
C TYR A 8 11.22 5.08 -8.34
N PRO A 9 10.64 6.23 -8.75
CA PRO A 9 11.38 7.49 -8.94
C PRO A 9 12.12 7.96 -7.69
N GLY A 10 11.57 7.72 -6.49
CA GLY A 10 12.22 8.07 -5.22
C GLY A 10 13.54 7.33 -4.95
N PHE A 11 13.84 6.27 -5.70
CA PHE A 11 15.14 5.57 -5.68
C PHE A 11 15.86 5.57 -7.04
N ALA A 12 15.58 6.52 -7.93
CA ALA A 12 16.21 6.60 -9.26
C ALA A 12 17.75 6.60 -9.24
N HIS A 13 18.38 6.94 -8.10
CA HIS A 13 19.82 6.93 -7.89
C HIS A 13 20.42 5.53 -7.60
N LEU A 14 19.61 4.47 -7.48
CA LEU A 14 20.07 3.11 -7.17
C LEU A 14 19.82 2.17 -8.38
N ARG A 15 20.89 1.58 -8.92
CA ARG A 15 20.83 0.62 -10.06
C ARG A 15 19.91 -0.57 -9.75
N ALA A 16 18.84 -0.72 -10.54
CA ALA A 16 17.93 -1.86 -10.50
C ALA A 16 18.65 -3.18 -10.86
N LYS A 17 18.52 -4.22 -10.03
CA LYS A 17 19.00 -5.59 -10.34
C LYS A 17 17.81 -6.58 -10.26
N ALA A 18 17.60 -7.30 -11.37
CA ALA A 18 16.58 -8.33 -11.64
C ALA A 18 15.10 -7.88 -11.72
N ARG A 19 14.39 -8.33 -12.78
CA ARG A 19 12.92 -8.25 -12.91
C ARG A 19 12.32 -9.11 -11.78
N ARG A 20 11.81 -8.47 -10.73
CA ARG A 20 11.06 -9.15 -9.66
C ARG A 20 9.57 -9.04 -9.94
N ASN A 21 8.82 -10.08 -9.57
CA ASN A 21 7.38 -10.07 -9.67
C ASN A 21 6.80 -8.99 -8.74
N PRO A 22 6.11 -7.95 -9.27
CA PRO A 22 5.58 -6.86 -8.44
C PRO A 22 4.56 -7.34 -7.41
N ALA A 23 3.80 -8.40 -7.71
CA ALA A 23 2.85 -9.01 -6.78
C ALA A 23 3.55 -9.55 -5.53
N GLU A 24 4.65 -10.29 -5.72
CA GLU A 24 5.45 -10.84 -4.62
C GLU A 24 6.14 -9.73 -3.83
N VAL A 25 6.63 -8.68 -4.48
CA VAL A 25 7.26 -7.54 -3.81
C VAL A 25 6.24 -6.82 -2.93
N LEU A 26 5.03 -6.56 -3.44
CA LEU A 26 3.96 -5.93 -2.67
C LEU A 26 3.59 -6.79 -1.45
N LEU A 27 3.35 -8.09 -1.65
CA LEU A 27 3.01 -9.00 -0.55
C LEU A 27 4.13 -9.07 0.49
N THR A 28 5.38 -9.19 0.05
CA THR A 28 6.55 -9.24 0.93
C THR A 28 6.64 -7.99 1.80
N ALA A 29 6.42 -6.82 1.21
CA ALA A 29 6.42 -5.56 1.96
C ALA A 29 5.27 -5.51 2.98
N LEU A 30 4.05 -5.89 2.60
CA LEU A 30 2.88 -5.89 3.49
C LEU A 30 3.02 -6.86 4.68
N ASN A 31 3.79 -7.93 4.51
CA ASN A 31 4.09 -8.89 5.57
C ASN A 31 5.15 -8.41 6.56
N ALA A 32 5.90 -7.35 6.25
CA ALA A 32 6.93 -6.83 7.15
C ALA A 32 6.29 -6.21 8.41
N ALA A 33 6.83 -6.54 9.58
CA ALA A 33 6.41 -5.92 10.85
C ALA A 33 6.80 -4.44 10.89
N ASN A 34 8.02 -4.13 10.44
CA ASN A 34 8.57 -2.78 10.36
C ASN A 34 9.21 -2.59 8.99
N LEU A 35 8.74 -1.57 8.27
CA LEU A 35 9.22 -1.19 6.96
C LEU A 35 9.67 0.27 7.01
N ASP A 36 10.75 0.60 6.32
CA ASP A 36 11.19 1.99 6.19
C ASP A 36 10.08 2.85 5.60
N ASN A 37 9.87 4.04 6.18
CA ASN A 37 8.73 4.89 5.83
C ASN A 37 8.70 5.24 4.33
N ARG A 38 9.85 5.46 3.69
CA ARG A 38 9.91 5.74 2.25
C ARG A 38 9.54 4.53 1.40
N VAL A 39 9.81 3.33 1.90
CA VAL A 39 9.42 2.08 1.23
C VAL A 39 7.92 1.85 1.38
N THR A 40 7.36 2.14 2.55
CA THR A 40 5.90 2.16 2.77
C THR A 40 5.20 3.15 1.85
N GLU A 41 5.77 4.36 1.70
CA GLU A 41 5.27 5.40 0.78
C GLU A 41 5.29 5.00 -0.70
N GLY A 42 6.18 4.10 -1.09
CA GLY A 42 6.25 3.57 -2.45
C GLY A 42 5.22 2.48 -2.77
N LEU A 43 4.52 1.91 -1.78
CA LEU A 43 3.58 0.80 -2.02
C LEU A 43 2.34 1.21 -2.84
N PRO A 44 1.71 2.38 -2.61
CA PRO A 44 0.62 2.83 -3.47
C PRO A 44 1.05 3.04 -4.92
N TRP A 45 2.24 3.62 -5.12
CA TRP A 45 2.82 3.74 -6.46
C TRP A 45 3.04 2.37 -7.10
N LEU A 46 3.56 1.38 -6.36
CA LEU A 46 3.78 0.03 -6.87
C LEU A 46 2.46 -0.61 -7.35
N ALA A 47 1.41 -0.50 -6.54
CA ALA A 47 0.09 -0.99 -6.89
C ALA A 47 -0.48 -0.30 -8.15
N LEU A 48 -0.24 1.00 -8.29
CA LEU A 48 -0.69 1.78 -9.44
C LEU A 48 0.11 1.47 -10.71
N ALA A 49 1.44 1.49 -10.64
CA ALA A 49 2.34 1.28 -11.77
C ALA A 49 2.18 -0.12 -12.38
N TYR A 50 1.88 -1.12 -11.54
CA TYR A 50 1.71 -2.52 -11.93
C TYR A 50 0.25 -2.97 -11.75
N ALA A 51 -0.70 -2.15 -12.22
CA ALA A 51 -2.13 -2.47 -12.16
C ALA A 51 -2.50 -3.77 -12.90
N ASP A 52 -1.64 -4.26 -13.80
CA ASP A 52 -1.81 -5.49 -14.57
C ASP A 52 -1.29 -6.76 -13.88
N MET A 53 -0.66 -6.65 -12.70
CA MET A 53 -0.15 -7.80 -11.96
C MET A 53 -1.24 -8.80 -11.54
N ASP A 54 -0.81 -9.97 -11.07
CA ASP A 54 -1.70 -11.04 -10.56
C ASP A 54 -2.32 -10.64 -9.22
N TRP A 55 -3.33 -9.79 -9.30
CA TRP A 55 -4.07 -9.26 -8.15
C TRP A 55 -4.91 -10.32 -7.44
N ASP A 56 -5.38 -11.36 -8.14
CA ASP A 56 -6.09 -12.46 -7.50
C ASP A 56 -5.15 -13.19 -6.54
N TRP A 57 -3.92 -13.46 -6.97
CA TRP A 57 -2.88 -14.01 -6.11
C TRP A 57 -2.54 -13.07 -4.94
N VAL A 58 -2.36 -11.76 -5.17
CA VAL A 58 -2.05 -10.79 -4.11
C VAL A 58 -3.16 -10.75 -3.05
N VAL A 59 -4.42 -10.68 -3.48
CA VAL A 59 -5.57 -10.61 -2.58
C VAL A 59 -5.73 -11.92 -1.79
N GLN A 60 -5.56 -13.06 -2.45
CA GLN A 60 -5.63 -14.37 -1.78
C GLN A 60 -4.56 -14.47 -0.70
N ASN A 61 -3.31 -14.16 -1.02
CA ASN A 61 -2.20 -14.27 -0.06
C ASN A 61 -2.27 -13.20 1.03
N ALA A 62 -2.75 -12.00 0.74
CA ALA A 62 -2.99 -11.00 1.77
C ALA A 62 -4.02 -11.50 2.79
N LYS A 63 -5.10 -12.15 2.34
CA LYS A 63 -6.08 -12.77 3.25
C LYS A 63 -5.49 -13.91 4.08
N LEU A 64 -4.65 -14.75 3.48
CA LEU A 64 -3.97 -15.86 4.19
C LEU A 64 -3.07 -15.38 5.34
N HIS A 65 -2.58 -14.15 5.27
CA HIS A 65 -1.68 -13.56 6.26
C HIS A 65 -2.32 -12.42 7.09
N ASP A 66 -3.64 -12.26 7.04
CA ASP A 66 -4.37 -11.16 7.69
C ASP A 66 -3.85 -9.76 7.31
N ARG A 67 -3.41 -9.58 6.06
CA ARG A 67 -2.89 -8.31 5.50
C ARG A 67 -3.85 -7.59 4.57
N GLN A 68 -5.09 -8.05 4.45
CA GLN A 68 -6.10 -7.44 3.57
C GLN A 68 -6.42 -5.99 3.95
N ASN A 69 -6.28 -5.59 5.22
CA ASN A 69 -6.45 -4.19 5.62
C ASN A 69 -5.28 -3.32 5.16
N ARG A 70 -4.04 -3.80 5.33
CA ARG A 70 -2.84 -3.11 4.80
C ARG A 70 -2.92 -2.97 3.28
N LEU A 71 -3.30 -4.06 2.60
CA LEU A 71 -3.50 -4.05 1.15
C LEU A 71 -4.62 -3.09 0.73
N GLY A 72 -5.79 -3.16 1.36
CA GLY A 72 -6.94 -2.30 1.07
C GLY A 72 -6.60 -0.83 1.20
N PHE A 73 -5.86 -0.45 2.23
CA PHE A 73 -5.36 0.91 2.41
C PHE A 73 -4.42 1.33 1.27
N VAL A 74 -3.42 0.52 0.94
CA VAL A 74 -2.46 0.80 -0.16
C VAL A 74 -3.18 0.96 -1.50
N VAL A 75 -4.13 0.07 -1.81
CA VAL A 75 -4.91 0.15 -3.06
C VAL A 75 -5.83 1.37 -3.08
N THR A 76 -6.37 1.77 -1.92
CA THR A 76 -7.18 2.99 -1.81
C THR A 76 -6.35 4.22 -2.14
N LEU A 77 -5.14 4.34 -1.58
CA LEU A 77 -4.23 5.44 -1.91
C LEU A 77 -3.81 5.39 -3.38
N ALA A 78 -3.52 4.21 -3.92
CA ALA A 78 -3.17 4.04 -5.34
C ALA A 78 -4.31 4.51 -6.27
N SER A 79 -5.57 4.21 -5.93
CA SER A 79 -6.72 4.67 -6.68
C SER A 79 -6.94 6.19 -6.58
N GLN A 80 -6.59 6.81 -5.45
CA GLN A 80 -6.63 8.27 -5.28
C GLN A 80 -5.59 8.94 -6.19
N LEU A 81 -4.34 8.45 -6.18
CA LEU A 81 -3.27 8.91 -7.08
C LEU A 81 -3.64 8.74 -8.57
N ALA A 82 -4.29 7.63 -8.94
CA ALA A 82 -4.73 7.38 -10.31
C ALA A 82 -5.81 8.36 -10.80
N SER A 83 -6.63 8.86 -9.87
CA SER A 83 -7.71 9.80 -10.18
C SER A 83 -7.14 11.17 -10.56
N GLU A 84 -5.96 11.52 -10.06
CA GLU A 84 -5.24 12.75 -10.40
C GLU A 84 -4.54 12.66 -11.76
N SER A 85 -4.12 11.46 -12.19
CA SER A 85 -3.33 11.25 -13.42
C SER A 85 -4.15 10.93 -14.68
N SER A 86 -5.48 11.01 -14.64
CA SER A 86 -6.40 10.69 -15.75
C SER A 86 -6.36 9.24 -16.27
N ASP A 87 -5.72 8.32 -15.56
CA ASP A 87 -5.63 6.90 -15.94
C ASP A 87 -6.86 6.10 -15.47
N ARG A 88 -7.95 6.25 -16.22
CA ARG A 88 -9.24 5.63 -15.92
C ARG A 88 -9.21 4.10 -15.94
N GLN A 89 -8.37 3.49 -16.77
CA GLN A 89 -8.29 2.03 -16.88
C GLN A 89 -7.68 1.43 -15.61
N ARG A 90 -6.52 1.94 -15.19
CA ARG A 90 -5.87 1.45 -13.96
C ARG A 90 -6.74 1.73 -12.72
N SER A 91 -7.35 2.91 -12.66
CA SER A 91 -8.32 3.25 -11.59
C SER A 91 -9.52 2.29 -11.54
N GLY A 92 -10.06 1.87 -12.68
CA GLY A 92 -11.18 0.93 -12.75
C GLY A 92 -10.81 -0.43 -12.15
N ARG A 93 -9.68 -0.99 -12.57
CA ARG A 93 -9.19 -2.29 -12.07
C ARG A 93 -8.90 -2.29 -10.58
N LEU A 94 -8.25 -1.23 -10.06
CA LEU A 94 -8.01 -1.10 -8.62
C LEU A 94 -9.32 -1.04 -7.82
N ARG A 95 -10.36 -0.37 -8.35
CA ARG A 95 -11.69 -0.32 -7.72
C ARG A 95 -12.38 -1.68 -7.63
N GLU A 96 -12.22 -2.53 -8.63
CA GLU A 96 -12.76 -3.90 -8.58
C GLU A 96 -12.16 -4.68 -7.40
N TYR A 97 -10.84 -4.61 -7.24
CA TYR A 97 -10.15 -5.28 -6.12
C TYR A 97 -10.43 -4.63 -4.76
N LEU A 98 -10.66 -3.31 -4.70
CA LEU A 98 -11.17 -2.68 -3.49
C LEU A 98 -12.51 -3.29 -3.07
N GLY A 99 -13.44 -3.49 -4.00
CA GLY A 99 -14.71 -4.17 -3.71
C GLY A 99 -14.55 -5.61 -3.18
N VAL A 100 -13.51 -6.32 -3.62
CA VAL A 100 -13.16 -7.65 -3.07
C VAL A 100 -12.61 -7.53 -1.64
N LEU A 101 -11.74 -6.56 -1.39
CA LEU A 101 -11.08 -6.36 -0.09
C LEU A 101 -12.05 -5.85 0.98
N GLU A 102 -12.99 -4.97 0.59
CA GLU A 102 -14.05 -4.45 1.47
C GLU A 102 -14.85 -5.56 2.13
N ARG A 103 -15.25 -6.57 1.34
CA ARG A 103 -16.01 -7.73 1.83
C ARG A 103 -15.23 -8.60 2.83
N SER A 104 -13.91 -8.43 2.89
CA SER A 104 -13.01 -9.19 3.77
C SER A 104 -12.31 -8.33 4.82
N ARG A 105 -12.73 -7.08 4.97
CA ARG A 105 -12.10 -6.12 5.88
C ARG A 105 -12.11 -6.64 7.32
N LEU A 106 -10.96 -6.59 7.96
CA LEU A 106 -10.80 -7.05 9.34
C LEU A 106 -11.20 -5.93 10.32
N VAL A 107 -11.87 -6.33 11.41
CA VAL A 107 -12.13 -5.46 12.57
C VAL A 107 -10.86 -5.20 13.37
N LYS A 108 -9.89 -6.13 13.30
CA LYS A 108 -8.61 -6.05 14.01
C LYS A 108 -7.85 -4.78 13.62
N GLU A 109 -7.40 -4.05 14.63
CA GLU A 109 -6.47 -2.92 14.48
C GLU A 109 -5.09 -3.44 14.07
N ASP A 110 -4.47 -2.76 13.11
CA ASP A 110 -3.13 -3.06 12.61
C ASP A 110 -2.35 -1.77 12.35
N THR A 111 -1.06 -1.90 12.03
CA THR A 111 -0.21 -0.81 11.55
C THR A 111 0.03 -0.94 10.06
N LEU A 112 0.54 0.10 9.40
CA LEU A 112 1.03 -0.01 8.02
C LEU A 112 2.53 -0.35 8.02
N CYS A 113 2.86 -1.57 8.47
CA CYS A 113 4.24 -2.04 8.61
C CYS A 113 5.08 -1.17 9.56
N HIS A 114 4.52 -0.83 10.73
CA HIS A 114 5.20 -0.05 11.76
C HIS A 114 4.83 -0.54 13.16
N ASP A 115 5.08 -1.83 13.44
CA ASP A 115 4.75 -2.45 14.73
C ASP A 115 5.57 -1.89 15.91
N SER A 116 6.68 -1.20 15.64
CA SER A 116 7.51 -0.54 16.66
C SER A 116 6.92 0.75 17.25
N LEU A 117 5.72 1.17 16.83
CA LEU A 117 5.02 2.30 17.43
C LEU A 117 4.90 2.13 18.95
N THR A 118 5.26 3.19 19.67
CA THR A 118 5.03 3.32 21.11
C THR A 118 3.54 3.47 21.42
N GLU A 119 3.14 3.19 22.66
CA GLU A 119 1.75 3.37 23.10
C GLU A 119 1.27 4.83 22.98
N ALA A 120 2.18 5.78 23.17
CA ALA A 120 1.87 7.21 22.99
C ALA A 120 1.54 7.52 21.52
N GLU A 121 2.34 7.02 20.58
CA GLU A 121 2.10 7.19 19.14
C GLU A 121 0.83 6.47 18.70
N ARG A 122 0.59 5.24 19.16
CA ARG A 122 -0.67 4.51 18.89
C ARG A 122 -1.89 5.29 19.36
N LYS A 123 -1.85 5.81 20.60
CA LYS A 123 -2.93 6.63 21.16
C LYS A 123 -3.16 7.89 20.33
N TRP A 124 -2.10 8.56 19.91
CA TRP A 124 -2.21 9.74 19.05
C TRP A 124 -2.81 9.38 17.68
N LEU A 125 -2.36 8.30 17.04
CA LEU A 125 -2.85 7.87 15.73
C LEU A 125 -4.33 7.48 15.74
N ARG A 126 -4.85 6.85 16.81
CA ARG A 126 -6.28 6.56 16.93
C ARG A 126 -7.17 7.79 16.80
N SER A 127 -6.68 8.95 17.25
CA SER A 127 -7.41 10.23 17.20
C SER A 127 -7.11 11.08 15.96
N ASN A 128 -5.95 10.89 15.32
CA ASN A 128 -5.46 11.80 14.26
C ASN A 128 -5.31 11.15 12.88
N ARG A 129 -5.47 9.83 12.76
CA ARG A 129 -5.38 9.11 11.48
C ARG A 129 -6.43 9.61 10.47
N PRO A 130 -6.11 9.61 9.17
CA PRO A 130 -7.08 9.95 8.13
C PRO A 130 -8.25 8.97 8.08
N ALA A 131 -9.38 9.42 7.53
CA ALA A 131 -10.59 8.61 7.42
C ALA A 131 -10.36 7.27 6.70
N VAL A 132 -9.50 7.25 5.66
CA VAL A 132 -9.12 6.02 4.94
C VAL A 132 -8.37 5.04 5.84
N ALA A 133 -7.46 5.52 6.68
CA ALA A 133 -6.75 4.65 7.62
C ALA A 133 -7.70 4.11 8.70
N ALA A 134 -8.61 4.95 9.21
CA ALA A 134 -9.64 4.52 10.14
C ALA A 134 -10.58 3.46 9.54
N HIS A 135 -10.98 3.65 8.28
CA HIS A 135 -11.82 2.71 7.54
C HIS A 135 -11.20 1.32 7.48
N TRP A 136 -9.91 1.23 7.14
CA TRP A 136 -9.16 -0.03 7.11
C TRP A 136 -8.58 -0.46 8.47
N ASN A 137 -8.99 0.16 9.58
CA ASN A 137 -8.50 -0.12 10.94
C ASN A 137 -6.96 -0.07 11.08
N LEU A 138 -6.30 0.84 10.38
CA LEU A 138 -4.85 1.03 10.45
C LEU A 138 -4.45 2.21 11.34
N LEU A 139 -3.34 2.06 12.05
CA LEU A 139 -2.62 3.13 12.72
C LEU A 139 -1.51 3.65 11.81
N THR A 140 -1.83 4.70 11.06
CA THR A 140 -0.92 5.45 10.20
C THR A 140 -1.50 6.84 9.94
N ASP A 141 -0.64 7.82 9.75
CA ASP A 141 -0.97 9.19 9.34
C ASP A 141 -0.78 9.42 7.83
N MET A 142 -0.41 8.37 7.10
CA MET A 142 -0.15 8.40 5.65
C MET A 142 -1.39 8.82 4.86
N LYS A 143 -1.20 9.72 3.89
CA LYS A 143 -2.25 10.22 2.98
C LYS A 143 -1.69 10.26 1.56
N ALA A 144 -2.57 10.18 0.57
CA ALA A 144 -2.19 10.30 -0.85
C ALA A 144 -1.45 11.63 -1.13
N GLU A 145 -1.90 12.72 -0.51
CA GLU A 145 -1.31 14.07 -0.61
C GLU A 145 0.18 14.13 -0.22
N ASN A 146 0.63 13.24 0.68
CA ASN A 146 2.01 13.22 1.15
C ASN A 146 2.94 12.41 0.22
N LEU A 147 2.42 11.79 -0.83
CA LEU A 147 3.17 10.90 -1.74
C LEU A 147 3.77 11.67 -2.91
N LEU A 148 4.57 12.68 -2.60
CA LEU A 148 5.18 13.63 -3.55
C LEU A 148 6.06 12.99 -4.64
N HIS A 149 6.41 11.71 -4.51
CA HIS A 149 7.25 10.97 -5.47
C HIS A 149 6.50 9.84 -6.19
N ALA A 150 5.18 9.75 -6.02
CA ALA A 150 4.33 8.68 -6.56
C ALA A 150 3.61 9.07 -7.87
N THR A 151 4.14 10.03 -8.62
CA THR A 151 3.64 10.39 -9.95
C THR A 151 4.20 9.43 -11.01
N LEU A 152 3.31 8.90 -11.87
CA LEU A 152 3.68 8.12 -13.06
C LEU A 152 4.24 9.01 -14.17
#